data_AF-A0A379FQW0-F1
#
_entry.id   AF-A0A379FQW0-F1
#
_cell.length_a   1.000
_cell.length_b   1.000
_cell.length_c   1.000
_cell.angle_alpha   90.00
_cell.angle_beta   90.00
_cell.angle_gamma   90.00
#
_symmetry.space_group_name_H-M   'P 1'
#
loop_
_entity.id
_entity.type
_entity.pdbx_description
1 polymer ?
#
loop_
_entity_poly.entity_id
_entity_poly.type
_entity_poly.pdbx_seq_one_letter_code
_entity_poly.pdbx_strand_id
1 'polypeptide(L)'
;MLPYQVVKHLYGTQQTQDKLVYEEKDDTFYVSLTKSTSKDFILMGITSTETSEYRLIDANQPQNDVKILKPRQTGVEYYPDHFNGKFYIRSNHQHPLFGLYIADNISAPWVSFIAPRDGVDLEGFALFNNWLVVEERQNGLVNIRQISWLTNKENQVSFDDPTYMAWIGNNPEPDTDKLRYGYSSMTTPSSVYEINMLTQEKQLLKQEEVKDFNKQNYQSERIWVTAQDGVKVPVSLVYRKDLFKHGQNPLLVYGYGAYGYGIDPSFSSSRLSLLGSWLCLRDCTYSWWW
;
A
#
# COMPACT_ATOMS: atom_id res chain seq x y z
N MET A 1 2.13 2.75 24.57
CA MET A 1 3.52 2.23 24.50
C MET A 1 3.69 1.57 23.14
N LEU A 2 4.68 2.01 22.36
CA LEU A 2 5.06 1.30 21.14
C LEU A 2 5.72 -0.03 21.51
N PRO A 3 5.59 -1.08 20.68
CA PRO A 3 6.42 -2.27 20.81
C PRO A 3 7.89 -1.89 20.70
N TYR A 4 8.70 -2.33 21.65
CA TYR A 4 10.08 -1.87 21.82
C TYR A 4 11.09 -3.02 21.98
N GLN A 5 10.64 -4.25 22.25
CA GLN A 5 11.52 -5.42 22.42
C GLN A 5 11.21 -6.52 21.41
N VAL A 6 12.26 -7.15 20.92
CA VAL A 6 12.21 -8.42 20.21
C VAL A 6 12.88 -9.48 21.05
N VAL A 7 12.15 -10.56 21.32
CA VAL A 7 12.64 -11.72 22.07
C VAL A 7 12.58 -12.97 21.22
N LYS A 8 13.48 -13.91 21.51
CA LYS A 8 13.57 -15.21 20.86
C LYS A 8 13.13 -16.30 21.83
N HIS A 9 12.05 -16.98 21.46
CA HIS A 9 11.51 -18.12 22.17
C HIS A 9 11.95 -19.43 21.52
N LEU A 10 12.38 -20.41 22.32
CA LEU A 10 12.62 -21.78 21.85
C LEU A 10 11.38 -22.62 22.14
N TYR A 11 10.80 -23.22 21.09
CA TYR A 11 9.61 -24.05 21.25
C TYR A 11 9.83 -25.16 22.28
N GLY A 12 8.93 -25.24 23.26
CA GLY A 12 8.98 -26.23 24.34
C GLY A 12 9.72 -25.76 25.61
N THR A 13 10.31 -24.56 25.64
CA THR A 13 10.89 -23.99 26.85
C THR A 13 9.92 -23.06 27.59
N GLN A 14 10.23 -22.73 28.84
CA GLN A 14 9.49 -21.69 29.57
C GLN A 14 9.83 -20.30 29.03
N GLN A 15 8.87 -19.37 29.06
CA GLN A 15 9.06 -17.98 28.60
C GLN A 15 10.19 -17.24 29.36
N THR A 16 10.46 -17.62 30.61
CA THR A 16 11.58 -17.09 31.40
C THR A 16 12.96 -17.40 30.81
N GLN A 17 13.04 -18.32 29.85
CA GLN A 17 14.26 -18.68 29.13
C GLN A 17 14.39 -17.94 27.79
N ASP A 18 13.42 -17.09 27.44
CA ASP A 18 13.46 -16.30 26.21
C ASP A 18 14.63 -15.34 26.23
N LYS A 19 15.32 -15.23 25.09
CA LYS A 19 16.49 -14.36 24.95
C LYS A 19 16.09 -13.05 24.31
N LEU A 20 16.46 -11.93 24.92
CA LEU A 20 16.34 -10.62 24.31
C LEU A 20 17.24 -10.56 23.06
N VAL A 21 16.66 -10.20 21.92
CA VAL A 21 17.36 -10.03 20.64
C VAL A 21 17.65 -8.54 20.40
N TYR A 22 16.67 -7.69 20.69
CA TYR A 22 16.77 -6.26 20.47
C TYR A 22 15.84 -5.49 21.41
N GLU A 23 16.28 -4.29 21.78
CA GLU A 23 15.50 -3.31 22.53
C GLU A 23 15.71 -1.94 21.88
N GLU A 24 14.60 -1.33 21.45
CA GLU A 24 14.54 0.07 21.04
C GLU A 24 14.32 0.94 22.28
N LYS A 25 15.15 1.97 22.42
CA LYS A 25 15.14 2.90 23.54
C LYS A 25 14.44 4.21 23.20
N ASP A 26 14.34 4.53 21.92
CA ASP A 26 13.64 5.69 21.41
C ASP A 26 12.14 5.35 21.23
N ASP A 27 11.30 5.94 22.07
CA ASP A 27 9.86 5.66 22.10
C ASP A 27 9.07 6.30 20.94
N THR A 28 9.76 6.96 20.00
CA THR A 28 9.20 7.41 18.72
C THR A 28 9.23 6.32 17.64
N PHE A 29 9.98 5.24 17.86
CA PHE A 29 10.13 4.15 16.90
C PHE A 29 9.26 2.93 17.27
N TYR A 30 8.48 2.49 16.30
CA TYR A 30 7.72 1.23 16.36
C TYR A 30 8.61 0.06 15.91
N VAL A 31 8.67 -1.00 16.71
CA VAL A 31 9.39 -2.24 16.36
C VAL A 31 8.43 -3.28 15.80
N SER A 32 8.77 -3.84 14.64
CA SER A 32 7.99 -4.84 13.90
C SER A 32 8.85 -6.01 13.44
N LEU A 33 8.20 -7.15 13.18
CA LEU A 33 8.83 -8.31 12.55
C LEU A 33 8.01 -8.74 11.33
N THR A 34 8.68 -8.90 10.20
CA THR A 34 8.10 -9.52 9.00
C THR A 34 9.05 -10.59 8.47
N LYS A 35 8.54 -11.51 7.65
CA LYS A 35 9.37 -12.49 6.95
C LYS A 35 9.55 -12.03 5.51
N SER A 36 10.77 -12.09 5.00
CA SER A 36 11.04 -11.85 3.58
C SER A 36 10.35 -12.87 2.67
N THR A 37 10.09 -12.48 1.43
CA THR A 37 9.48 -13.35 0.40
C THR A 37 10.30 -14.62 0.16
N SER A 38 11.64 -14.54 0.19
CA SER A 38 12.51 -15.73 0.05
C SER A 38 12.45 -16.67 1.25
N LYS A 39 11.89 -16.21 2.39
CA LYS A 39 11.86 -16.89 3.68
C LYS A 39 13.24 -17.00 4.36
N ASP A 40 14.31 -16.44 3.80
CA ASP A 40 15.69 -16.53 4.33
C ASP A 40 15.96 -15.53 5.46
N PHE A 41 15.23 -14.43 5.51
CA PHE A 41 15.39 -13.40 6.54
C PHE A 41 14.09 -13.12 7.27
N ILE A 42 14.19 -12.93 8.58
CA ILE A 42 13.22 -12.17 9.37
C ILE A 42 13.72 -10.71 9.37
N LEU A 43 12.87 -9.80 8.94
CA LEU A 43 13.12 -8.37 8.83
C LEU A 43 12.57 -7.70 10.08
N MET A 44 13.46 -7.15 10.90
CA MET A 44 13.12 -6.34 12.05
C MET A 44 13.08 -4.88 11.62
N GLY A 45 11.86 -4.36 11.42
CA GLY A 45 11.62 -2.98 11.04
C GLY A 45 11.49 -2.11 12.28
N ILE A 46 12.30 -1.05 12.36
CA ILE A 46 12.31 -0.06 13.43
C ILE A 46 11.98 1.28 12.78
N THR A 47 10.76 1.76 12.93
CA THR A 47 10.22 2.84 12.09
C THR A 47 9.55 3.93 12.90
N SER A 48 9.87 5.20 12.61
CA SER A 48 9.10 6.37 13.02
C SER A 48 8.26 6.89 11.85
N THR A 49 7.69 8.10 11.95
CA THR A 49 6.87 8.71 10.89
C THR A 49 7.66 9.14 9.64
N GLU A 50 8.99 9.24 9.73
CA GLU A 50 9.84 9.77 8.65
C GLU A 50 11.18 9.04 8.54
N THR A 51 11.39 7.97 9.30
CA THR A 51 12.69 7.29 9.39
C THR A 51 12.52 5.82 9.65
N SER A 52 13.30 5.00 8.94
CA SER A 52 13.33 3.56 9.14
C SER A 52 14.75 3.04 9.37
N GLU A 53 14.87 2.00 10.18
CA GLU A 53 16.01 1.10 10.24
C GLU A 53 15.51 -0.33 10.06
N TYR A 54 16.20 -1.12 9.24
CA TYR A 54 15.95 -2.54 9.14
C TYR A 54 17.15 -3.34 9.60
N ARG A 55 16.88 -4.30 10.46
CA ARG A 55 17.83 -5.30 10.91
C ARG A 55 17.39 -6.69 10.46
N LEU A 56 18.36 -7.53 10.15
CA LEU A 56 18.17 -8.81 9.48
C LEU A 56 18.58 -9.93 10.44
N ILE A 57 17.64 -10.83 10.71
CA ILE A 57 17.90 -12.11 11.35
C ILE A 57 17.89 -13.16 10.25
N ASP A 58 19.01 -13.87 10.07
CA ASP A 58 19.08 -15.01 9.16
C ASP A 58 18.19 -16.14 9.69
N ALA A 59 17.11 -16.45 8.97
CA ALA A 59 16.14 -17.46 9.39
C ALA A 59 16.70 -18.89 9.26
N ASN A 60 17.72 -19.09 8.42
CA ASN A 60 18.42 -20.36 8.25
C ASN A 60 19.50 -20.56 9.33
N GLN A 61 20.05 -19.48 9.88
CA GLN A 61 21.02 -19.49 10.97
C GLN A 61 20.62 -18.51 12.08
N PRO A 62 19.50 -18.74 12.77
CA PRO A 62 18.89 -17.73 13.65
C PRO A 62 19.71 -17.44 14.91
N GLN A 63 20.74 -18.23 15.20
CA GLN A 63 21.67 -17.99 16.32
C GLN A 63 22.76 -16.97 15.99
N ASN A 64 22.93 -16.63 14.71
CA ASN A 64 23.89 -15.62 14.29
C ASN A 64 23.47 -14.23 14.76
N ASP A 65 24.44 -13.34 14.84
CA ASP A 65 24.21 -11.95 15.18
C ASP A 65 23.30 -11.26 14.15
N VAL A 66 22.42 -10.41 14.68
CA VAL A 66 21.54 -9.56 13.88
C VAL A 66 22.39 -8.56 13.08
N LYS A 67 22.14 -8.47 11.77
CA LYS A 67 22.85 -7.54 10.88
C LYS A 67 22.01 -6.33 10.56
N ILE A 68 22.59 -5.14 10.64
CA ILE A 68 21.92 -3.91 10.18
C ILE A 68 22.01 -3.86 8.65
N LEU A 69 20.88 -3.68 7.96
CA LEU A 69 20.86 -3.52 6.50
C LEU A 69 21.46 -2.17 6.09
N LYS A 70 21.01 -1.11 6.77
CA LYS A 70 21.55 0.25 6.66
C LYS A 70 21.27 0.99 7.98
N PRO A 71 22.18 1.81 8.50
CA PRO A 71 21.88 2.63 9.68
C PRO A 71 20.76 3.64 9.37
N ARG A 72 19.90 3.95 10.34
CA ARG A 72 18.89 5.00 10.17
C ARG A 72 19.52 6.37 9.91
N GLN A 73 18.81 7.17 9.11
CA GLN A 73 19.11 8.57 8.86
C GLN A 73 17.77 9.33 8.93
N THR A 74 17.74 10.43 9.67
CA THR A 74 16.54 11.27 9.80
C THR A 74 15.99 11.68 8.43
N GLY A 75 14.68 11.55 8.25
CA GLY A 75 13.97 11.83 6.99
C GLY A 75 14.13 10.74 5.91
N VAL A 76 14.87 9.66 6.18
CA VAL A 76 15.07 8.56 5.23
C VAL A 76 14.28 7.33 5.62
N GLU A 77 13.32 6.99 4.77
CA GLU A 77 12.51 5.79 4.82
C GLU A 77 12.95 4.80 3.75
N TYR A 78 12.94 3.52 4.13
CA TYR A 78 13.17 2.41 3.24
C TYR A 78 12.53 1.14 3.77
N TYR A 79 11.95 0.35 2.86
CA TYR A 79 11.21 -0.88 3.16
C TYR A 79 11.80 -2.00 2.30
N PRO A 80 12.63 -2.88 2.88
CA PRO A 80 13.25 -3.97 2.15
C PRO A 80 12.36 -5.21 2.09
N ASP A 81 12.55 -5.98 1.03
CA ASP A 81 12.22 -7.40 0.96
C ASP A 81 13.44 -8.14 0.38
N HIS A 82 13.48 -9.46 0.54
CA HIS A 82 14.54 -10.30 0.00
C HIS A 82 13.93 -11.43 -0.83
N PHE A 83 14.43 -11.60 -2.06
CA PHE A 83 13.96 -12.61 -3.00
C PHE A 83 15.04 -12.96 -4.02
N ASN A 84 15.12 -14.24 -4.42
CA ASN A 84 16.09 -14.74 -5.40
C ASN A 84 17.53 -14.23 -5.17
N GLY A 85 17.97 -14.23 -3.90
CA GLY A 85 19.32 -13.85 -3.50
C GLY A 85 19.64 -12.35 -3.56
N LYS A 86 18.63 -11.48 -3.68
CA LYS A 86 18.79 -10.02 -3.73
C LYS A 86 17.84 -9.34 -2.77
N PHE A 87 18.24 -8.15 -2.31
CA PHE A 87 17.36 -7.23 -1.60
C PHE A 87 16.68 -6.29 -2.60
N TYR A 88 15.37 -6.11 -2.44
CA TYR A 88 14.56 -5.12 -3.14
C TYR A 88 14.13 -4.09 -2.11
N ILE A 89 14.49 -2.83 -2.32
CA ILE A 89 14.32 -1.77 -1.33
C ILE A 89 13.52 -0.63 -1.95
N ARG A 90 12.30 -0.40 -1.45
CA ARG A 90 11.56 0.83 -1.73
C ARG A 90 12.10 1.92 -0.80
N SER A 91 12.60 3.05 -1.31
CA SER A 91 13.20 4.09 -0.44
C SER A 91 13.06 5.51 -0.99
N ASN A 92 12.92 6.49 -0.09
CA ASN A 92 12.88 7.92 -0.39
C ASN A 92 14.26 8.61 -0.38
N HIS A 93 15.36 7.87 -0.18
CA HIS A 93 16.69 8.47 0.06
C HIS A 93 17.24 9.36 -1.07
N GLN A 94 16.65 9.32 -2.27
CA GLN A 94 16.99 10.20 -3.39
C GLN A 94 15.85 11.17 -3.75
N HIS A 95 14.62 10.90 -3.29
CA HIS A 95 13.43 11.62 -3.69
C HIS A 95 12.24 11.31 -2.77
N PRO A 96 11.42 12.30 -2.37
CA PRO A 96 10.30 12.10 -1.43
C PRO A 96 9.27 11.06 -1.91
N LEU A 97 9.00 10.97 -3.22
CA LEU A 97 8.03 10.05 -3.82
C LEU A 97 8.53 8.61 -4.07
N PHE A 98 9.61 8.21 -3.38
CA PHE A 98 10.21 6.88 -3.40
C PHE A 98 10.70 6.37 -4.77
N GLY A 99 11.69 5.49 -4.73
CA GLY A 99 12.10 4.65 -5.85
C GLY A 99 12.29 3.20 -5.40
N LEU A 100 12.41 2.26 -6.35
CA LEU A 100 12.76 0.87 -6.07
C LEU A 100 14.22 0.62 -6.44
N TYR A 101 14.96 0.07 -5.49
CA TYR A 101 16.39 -0.21 -5.63
C TYR A 101 16.67 -1.69 -5.39
N ILE A 102 17.74 -2.20 -5.97
CA ILE A 102 18.21 -3.57 -5.81
C ILE A 102 19.62 -3.56 -5.21
N ALA A 103 19.88 -4.47 -4.28
CA ALA A 103 21.21 -4.73 -3.75
C ALA A 103 21.49 -6.23 -3.75
N ASP A 104 22.68 -6.64 -4.24
CA ASP A 104 23.06 -8.06 -4.33
C ASP A 104 23.29 -8.72 -2.96
N ASN A 105 23.63 -7.92 -1.95
CA ASN A 105 23.79 -8.37 -0.57
C ASN A 105 23.75 -7.14 0.35
N ILE A 106 23.83 -7.38 1.67
CA ILE A 106 23.73 -6.37 2.72
C ILE A 106 24.74 -5.23 2.56
N SER A 107 25.94 -5.52 2.03
CA SER A 107 27.03 -4.53 1.88
C SER A 107 27.12 -3.93 0.47
N ALA A 108 26.27 -4.39 -0.45
CA ALA A 108 26.25 -3.90 -1.82
C ALA A 108 25.57 -2.52 -1.91
N PRO A 109 26.00 -1.65 -2.84
CA PRO A 109 25.30 -0.41 -3.10
C PRO A 109 23.90 -0.67 -3.64
N TRP A 110 22.98 0.27 -3.35
CA TRP A 110 21.62 0.23 -3.85
C TRP A 110 21.58 0.78 -5.26
N VAL A 111 21.26 -0.07 -6.24
CA VAL A 111 21.15 0.30 -7.66
C VAL A 111 19.70 0.55 -8.00
N SER A 112 19.39 1.68 -8.62
CA SER A 112 18.01 1.99 -9.02
C SER A 112 17.50 0.99 -10.05
N PHE A 113 16.33 0.40 -9.77
CA PHE A 113 15.58 -0.43 -10.70
C PHE A 113 14.37 0.31 -11.26
N ILE A 114 13.61 0.99 -10.38
CA ILE A 114 12.62 2.00 -10.77
C ILE A 114 13.08 3.31 -10.17
N ALA A 115 13.50 4.24 -11.02
CA ALA A 115 13.87 5.59 -10.59
C ALA A 115 12.63 6.32 -10.04
N PRO A 116 12.80 7.17 -9.01
CA PRO A 116 11.73 8.03 -8.55
C PRO A 116 11.24 8.96 -9.68
N ARG A 117 9.95 9.30 -9.67
CA ARG A 117 9.31 10.13 -10.70
C ARG A 117 8.48 11.24 -10.06
N ASP A 118 8.56 12.44 -10.62
CA ASP A 118 7.71 13.55 -10.20
C ASP A 118 6.23 13.21 -10.37
N GLY A 119 5.44 13.49 -9.35
CA GLY A 119 3.99 13.26 -9.35
C GLY A 119 3.54 11.79 -9.34
N VAL A 120 4.46 10.85 -9.15
CA VAL A 120 4.15 9.42 -8.98
C VAL A 120 4.81 8.90 -7.70
N ASP A 121 4.00 8.63 -6.68
CA ASP A 121 4.46 8.01 -5.45
C ASP A 121 4.51 6.49 -5.60
N LEU A 122 5.61 5.87 -5.22
CA LEU A 122 5.74 4.41 -5.16
C LEU A 122 5.35 3.92 -3.76
N GLU A 123 4.10 3.48 -3.62
CA GLU A 123 3.49 3.12 -2.34
C GLU A 123 3.76 1.67 -1.92
N GLY A 124 4.18 0.79 -2.83
CA GLY A 124 4.40 -0.62 -2.47
C GLY A 124 4.89 -1.48 -3.61
N PHE A 125 5.29 -2.70 -3.28
CA PHE A 125 5.65 -3.71 -4.27
C PHE A 125 5.42 -5.13 -3.75
N ALA A 126 5.30 -6.09 -4.67
CA ALA A 126 5.29 -7.52 -4.40
C ALA A 126 6.16 -8.25 -5.44
N LEU A 127 6.83 -9.31 -4.98
CA LEU A 127 7.79 -10.07 -5.76
C LEU A 127 7.22 -11.44 -6.12
N PHE A 128 7.27 -11.79 -7.40
CA PHE A 128 6.93 -13.10 -7.94
C PHE A 128 8.10 -13.62 -8.76
N ASN A 129 8.13 -14.93 -9.04
CA ASN A 129 9.19 -15.57 -9.83
C ASN A 129 9.40 -14.91 -11.19
N ASN A 130 8.30 -14.55 -11.88
CA ASN A 130 8.33 -13.97 -13.22
C ASN A 130 7.96 -12.48 -13.26
N TRP A 131 7.50 -11.91 -12.14
CA TRP A 131 6.90 -10.58 -12.10
C TRP A 131 7.36 -9.76 -10.90
N LEU A 132 7.58 -8.46 -11.15
CA LEU A 132 7.46 -7.41 -10.15
C LEU A 132 6.07 -6.80 -10.26
N VAL A 133 5.40 -6.62 -9.14
CA VAL A 133 4.17 -5.82 -9.08
C VAL A 133 4.46 -4.61 -8.22
N VAL A 134 4.13 -3.41 -8.71
CA VAL A 134 4.24 -2.16 -7.95
C VAL A 134 2.88 -1.49 -7.79
N GLU A 135 2.70 -0.88 -6.64
CA GLU A 135 1.56 -0.03 -6.30
C GLU A 135 2.04 1.42 -6.33
N GLU A 136 1.43 2.23 -7.18
CA GLU A 136 1.84 3.61 -7.45
C GLU A 136 0.64 4.54 -7.33
N ARG A 137 0.83 5.73 -6.75
CA ARG A 137 -0.21 6.76 -6.73
C ARG A 137 0.15 7.90 -7.65
N GLN A 138 -0.75 8.21 -8.58
CA GLN A 138 -0.61 9.33 -9.50
C GLN A 138 -1.92 10.10 -9.57
N ASN A 139 -1.86 11.44 -9.50
CA ASN A 139 -3.05 12.30 -9.51
C ASN A 139 -4.12 11.90 -8.46
N GLY A 140 -3.67 11.30 -7.35
CA GLY A 140 -4.50 10.81 -6.25
C GLY A 140 -5.34 9.56 -6.58
N LEU A 141 -4.92 8.75 -7.55
CA LEU A 141 -5.47 7.41 -7.82
C LEU A 141 -4.35 6.37 -7.74
N VAL A 142 -4.68 5.21 -7.18
CA VAL A 142 -3.76 4.07 -7.13
C VAL A 142 -3.75 3.35 -8.48
N ASN A 143 -2.56 2.94 -8.90
CA ASN A 143 -2.28 2.16 -10.08
C ASN A 143 -1.48 0.93 -9.67
N ILE A 144 -1.86 -0.24 -10.19
CA ILE A 144 -1.11 -1.49 -9.99
C ILE A 144 -0.47 -1.86 -11.32
N ARG A 145 0.86 -1.82 -11.36
CA ARG A 145 1.68 -2.09 -12.55
C ARG A 145 2.44 -3.39 -12.38
N GLN A 146 2.34 -4.25 -13.38
CA GLN A 146 2.96 -5.58 -13.45
C GLN A 146 4.11 -5.49 -14.45
N ILE A 147 5.32 -5.90 -14.05
CA ILE A 147 6.53 -5.80 -14.85
C ILE A 147 7.14 -7.20 -14.92
N SER A 148 7.27 -7.74 -16.13
CA SER A 148 7.88 -9.06 -16.32
C SER A 148 9.39 -9.01 -16.17
N TRP A 149 9.97 -9.83 -15.28
CA TRP A 149 11.43 -9.96 -15.16
C TRP A 149 12.09 -10.50 -16.42
N LEU A 150 11.36 -11.30 -17.20
CA LEU A 150 11.87 -11.99 -18.38
C LEU A 150 11.91 -11.11 -19.62
N THR A 151 10.92 -10.22 -19.77
CA THR A 151 10.69 -9.47 -21.01
C THR A 151 10.74 -7.95 -20.82
N ASN A 152 10.77 -7.46 -19.58
CA ASN A 152 10.53 -6.06 -19.21
C ASN A 152 9.19 -5.50 -19.73
N LYS A 153 8.27 -6.36 -20.21
CA LYS A 153 6.93 -5.93 -20.61
C LYS A 153 6.15 -5.51 -19.36
N GLU A 154 5.48 -4.38 -19.48
CA GLU A 154 4.64 -3.83 -18.44
C GLU A 154 3.17 -3.91 -18.82
N ASN A 155 2.32 -4.23 -17.85
CA ASN A 155 0.87 -4.09 -17.94
C ASN A 155 0.35 -3.36 -16.72
N GLN A 156 -0.79 -2.70 -16.85
CA GLN A 156 -1.47 -2.05 -15.74
C GLN A 156 -2.84 -2.70 -15.53
N VAL A 157 -3.24 -2.85 -14.27
CA VAL A 157 -4.62 -3.25 -13.96
C VAL A 157 -5.56 -2.10 -14.34
N SER A 158 -6.52 -2.37 -15.23
CA SER A 158 -7.56 -1.40 -15.60
C SER A 158 -8.69 -1.37 -14.58
N PHE A 159 -9.18 -0.17 -14.28
CA PHE A 159 -10.29 0.09 -13.38
C PHE A 159 -11.34 0.96 -14.09
N ASP A 160 -12.61 0.60 -13.96
CA ASP A 160 -13.72 1.22 -14.73
C ASP A 160 -14.55 2.21 -13.89
N ASP A 161 -13.96 2.84 -12.86
CA ASP A 161 -14.64 3.82 -12.00
C ASP A 161 -13.75 5.08 -11.87
N PRO A 162 -14.32 6.30 -11.91
CA PRO A 162 -13.53 7.53 -11.75
C PRO A 162 -13.02 7.74 -10.31
N THR A 163 -13.62 7.07 -9.32
CA THR A 163 -13.29 7.25 -7.89
C THR A 163 -13.12 5.88 -7.24
N TYR A 164 -11.92 5.32 -7.35
CA TYR A 164 -11.61 4.02 -6.81
C TYR A 164 -10.36 4.04 -5.93
N MET A 165 -10.25 2.97 -5.16
CA MET A 165 -9.04 2.51 -4.52
C MET A 165 -8.73 1.10 -5.03
N ALA A 166 -7.45 0.81 -5.21
CA ALA A 166 -6.95 -0.53 -5.40
C ALA A 166 -5.76 -0.75 -4.46
N TRP A 167 -5.48 -1.99 -4.12
CA TRP A 167 -4.30 -2.33 -3.33
C TRP A 167 -3.81 -3.74 -3.66
N ILE A 168 -2.50 -3.98 -3.54
CA ILE A 168 -1.94 -5.32 -3.62
C ILE A 168 -2.48 -6.15 -2.44
N GLY A 169 -3.08 -7.30 -2.75
CA GLY A 169 -3.68 -8.19 -1.76
C GLY A 169 -2.66 -9.14 -1.13
N ASN A 170 -3.15 -10.12 -0.39
CA ASN A 170 -2.31 -11.18 0.16
C ASN A 170 -1.84 -12.16 -0.94
N ASN A 171 -0.54 -12.17 -1.19
CA ASN A 171 0.13 -13.02 -2.19
C ASN A 171 1.28 -13.80 -1.51
N PRO A 172 1.00 -14.87 -0.76
CA PRO A 172 1.99 -15.54 0.07
C PRO A 172 2.96 -16.46 -0.69
N GLU A 173 2.58 -16.90 -1.90
CA GLU A 173 3.41 -17.78 -2.73
C GLU A 173 3.87 -17.02 -3.98
N PRO A 174 5.19 -16.73 -4.11
CA PRO A 174 5.72 -15.97 -5.23
C PRO A 174 5.86 -16.80 -6.52
N ASP A 175 5.78 -18.13 -6.43
CA ASP A 175 5.80 -19.04 -7.58
C ASP A 175 4.43 -19.15 -8.25
N THR A 176 3.98 -18.03 -8.81
CA THR A 176 2.72 -17.96 -9.55
C THR A 176 2.71 -16.77 -10.50
N ASP A 177 1.94 -16.88 -11.58
CA ASP A 177 1.60 -15.75 -12.45
C ASP A 177 0.30 -15.07 -12.00
N LYS A 178 -0.27 -15.43 -10.86
CA LYS A 178 -1.56 -14.92 -10.37
C LYS A 178 -1.36 -13.88 -9.28
N LEU A 179 -1.77 -12.65 -9.56
CA LEU A 179 -1.80 -11.56 -8.60
C LEU A 179 -3.20 -11.46 -7.98
N ARG A 180 -3.28 -11.51 -6.65
CA ARG A 180 -4.46 -11.07 -5.91
C ARG A 180 -4.35 -9.60 -5.57
N TYR A 181 -5.38 -8.84 -5.88
CA TYR A 181 -5.50 -7.43 -5.53
C TYR A 181 -6.90 -7.12 -5.02
N GLY A 182 -6.98 -6.13 -4.14
CA GLY A 182 -8.23 -5.58 -3.67
C GLY A 182 -8.65 -4.39 -4.52
N TYR A 183 -9.96 -4.18 -4.59
CA TYR A 183 -10.57 -3.07 -5.29
C TYR A 183 -11.84 -2.63 -4.57
N SER A 184 -12.03 -1.33 -4.48
CA SER A 184 -13.31 -0.75 -4.07
C SER A 184 -13.48 0.61 -4.74
N SER A 185 -14.73 1.02 -4.95
CA SER A 185 -15.05 2.37 -5.39
C SER A 185 -16.23 2.89 -4.58
N MET A 186 -16.54 4.18 -4.70
CA MET A 186 -17.73 4.73 -4.02
C MET A 186 -19.05 4.04 -4.47
N THR A 187 -19.05 3.33 -5.60
CA THR A 187 -20.21 2.58 -6.12
C THR A 187 -20.04 1.06 -6.13
N THR A 188 -18.84 0.54 -5.83
CA THR A 188 -18.54 -0.90 -5.88
C THR A 188 -18.00 -1.39 -4.53
N PRO A 189 -18.73 -2.28 -3.84
CA PRO A 189 -18.30 -2.89 -2.58
C PRO A 189 -16.91 -3.52 -2.65
N SER A 190 -16.28 -3.65 -1.48
CA SER A 190 -14.92 -4.19 -1.39
C SER A 190 -14.86 -5.57 -2.04
N SER A 191 -13.92 -5.73 -2.97
CA SER A 191 -13.78 -6.90 -3.83
C SER A 191 -12.34 -7.37 -3.86
N VAL A 192 -12.15 -8.69 -3.88
CA VAL A 192 -10.87 -9.34 -4.13
C VAL A 192 -10.90 -9.96 -5.52
N TYR A 193 -9.98 -9.53 -6.36
CA TYR A 193 -9.77 -10.08 -7.69
C TYR A 193 -8.47 -10.88 -7.74
N GLU A 194 -8.43 -11.85 -8.64
CA GLU A 194 -7.22 -12.50 -9.11
C GLU A 194 -7.04 -12.13 -10.59
N ILE A 195 -5.83 -11.71 -10.97
CA ILE A 195 -5.46 -11.53 -12.37
C ILE A 195 -4.28 -12.42 -12.70
N ASN A 196 -4.39 -13.17 -13.80
CA ASN A 196 -3.25 -13.86 -14.38
C ASN A 196 -2.40 -12.82 -15.13
N MET A 197 -1.21 -12.51 -14.65
CA MET A 197 -0.32 -11.48 -15.19
C MET A 197 0.21 -11.82 -16.58
N LEU A 198 0.20 -13.10 -16.96
CA LEU A 198 0.59 -13.55 -18.31
C LEU A 198 -0.56 -13.37 -19.32
N THR A 199 -1.75 -13.87 -19.00
CA THR A 199 -2.91 -13.87 -19.93
C THR A 199 -3.78 -12.62 -19.82
N GLN A 200 -3.62 -11.85 -18.73
CA GLN A 200 -4.47 -10.73 -18.31
C GLN A 200 -5.93 -11.13 -18.00
N GLU A 201 -6.21 -12.43 -17.85
CA GLU A 201 -7.52 -12.92 -17.43
C GLU A 201 -7.78 -12.52 -15.97
N LYS A 202 -8.93 -11.89 -15.73
CA LYS A 202 -9.36 -11.38 -14.42
C LYS A 202 -10.55 -12.19 -13.89
N GLN A 203 -10.44 -12.64 -12.65
CA GLN A 203 -11.47 -13.37 -11.93
C GLN A 203 -11.84 -12.65 -10.63
N LEU A 204 -13.14 -12.49 -10.35
CA LEU A 204 -13.62 -12.07 -9.04
C LEU A 204 -13.60 -13.27 -8.08
N LEU A 205 -12.84 -13.17 -6.99
CA LEU A 205 -12.77 -14.23 -5.97
C LEU A 205 -13.81 -14.01 -4.87
N LYS A 206 -13.98 -12.77 -4.44
CA LYS A 206 -14.92 -12.39 -3.39
C LYS A 206 -15.36 -10.96 -3.55
N GLN A 207 -16.62 -10.68 -3.26
CA GLN A 207 -17.15 -9.34 -3.10
C GLN A 207 -17.94 -9.29 -1.80
N GLU A 208 -17.84 -8.18 -1.08
CA GLU A 208 -18.69 -7.90 0.08
C GLU A 208 -20.17 -7.88 -0.35
N GLU A 209 -20.98 -8.69 0.34
CA GLU A 209 -22.42 -8.73 0.11
C GLU A 209 -23.09 -7.57 0.86
N VAL A 210 -23.87 -6.78 0.12
CA VAL A 210 -24.61 -5.64 0.68
C VAL A 210 -26.08 -5.84 0.32
N LYS A 211 -26.92 -6.04 1.34
CA LYS A 211 -28.36 -6.25 1.16
C LYS A 211 -29.01 -5.01 0.55
N ASP A 212 -29.98 -5.23 -0.33
CA ASP A 212 -30.79 -4.21 -0.98
C ASP A 212 -29.99 -3.12 -1.75
N PHE A 213 -28.77 -3.46 -2.16
CA PHE A 213 -27.88 -2.57 -2.91
C PHE A 213 -27.84 -2.94 -4.39
N ASN A 214 -28.02 -1.94 -5.24
CA ASN A 214 -27.75 -2.05 -6.68
C ASN A 214 -26.82 -0.91 -7.10
N LYS A 215 -25.60 -1.25 -7.54
CA LYS A 215 -24.62 -0.26 -7.99
C LYS A 215 -25.14 0.65 -9.09
N GLN A 216 -26.06 0.15 -9.94
CA GLN A 216 -26.64 0.91 -11.04
C GLN A 216 -27.54 2.05 -10.58
N ASN A 217 -27.87 2.16 -9.30
CA ASN A 217 -28.62 3.29 -8.75
C ASN A 217 -27.73 4.49 -8.43
N TYR A 218 -26.41 4.30 -8.38
CA TYR A 218 -25.45 5.30 -7.93
C TYR A 218 -24.56 5.76 -9.09
N GLN A 219 -24.03 6.97 -8.95
CA GLN A 219 -23.01 7.55 -9.82
C GLN A 219 -21.92 8.11 -8.93
N SER A 220 -20.67 7.90 -9.33
CA SER A 220 -19.52 8.57 -8.77
C SER A 220 -18.87 9.50 -9.78
N GLU A 221 -18.24 10.55 -9.26
CA GLU A 221 -17.53 11.55 -10.07
C GLU A 221 -16.26 12.00 -9.36
N ARG A 222 -15.21 12.25 -10.16
CA ARG A 222 -13.99 12.91 -9.68
C ARG A 222 -13.92 14.29 -10.29
N ILE A 223 -13.81 15.30 -9.46
CA ILE A 223 -13.65 16.70 -9.89
C ILE A 223 -12.36 17.29 -9.32
N TRP A 224 -11.90 18.38 -9.92
CA TRP A 224 -10.78 19.16 -9.42
C TRP A 224 -11.28 20.53 -8.97
N VAL A 225 -10.97 20.90 -7.73
CA VAL A 225 -11.26 22.22 -7.19
C VAL A 225 -9.95 22.98 -7.08
N THR A 226 -9.93 24.23 -7.57
CA THR A 226 -8.76 25.09 -7.42
C THR A 226 -8.84 25.81 -6.09
N ALA A 227 -7.86 25.60 -5.23
CA ALA A 227 -7.73 26.27 -3.94
C ALA A 227 -7.32 27.74 -4.13
N GLN A 228 -7.34 28.52 -3.04
CA GLN A 228 -7.04 29.96 -3.08
C GLN A 228 -5.61 30.27 -3.55
N ASP A 229 -4.69 29.34 -3.31
CA ASP A 229 -3.27 29.39 -3.73
C ASP A 229 -3.03 28.83 -5.14
N GLY A 230 -4.09 28.42 -5.86
CA GLY A 230 -4.01 27.85 -7.20
C GLY A 230 -3.76 26.33 -7.25
N VAL A 231 -3.55 25.68 -6.10
CA VAL A 231 -3.37 24.22 -6.06
C VAL A 231 -4.66 23.52 -6.47
N LYS A 232 -4.55 22.50 -7.33
CA LYS A 232 -5.69 21.67 -7.72
C LYS A 232 -5.88 20.55 -6.71
N VAL A 233 -7.02 20.55 -6.02
CA VAL A 233 -7.41 19.57 -5.01
C VAL A 233 -8.42 18.59 -5.62
N PRO A 234 -8.13 17.28 -5.66
CA PRO A 234 -9.08 16.29 -6.16
C PRO A 234 -10.23 16.10 -5.15
N VAL A 235 -11.41 15.83 -5.67
CA VAL A 235 -12.61 15.56 -4.87
C VAL A 235 -13.34 14.38 -5.48
N SER A 236 -13.73 13.43 -4.64
CA SER A 236 -14.55 12.27 -5.02
C SER A 236 -15.99 12.49 -4.54
N LEU A 237 -16.96 12.30 -5.42
CA LEU A 237 -18.37 12.45 -5.12
C LEU A 237 -19.12 11.15 -5.39
N VAL A 238 -20.19 10.92 -4.63
CA VAL A 238 -21.14 9.86 -4.90
C VAL A 238 -22.56 10.32 -4.58
N TYR A 239 -23.49 9.96 -5.45
CA TYR A 239 -24.90 10.27 -5.29
C TYR A 239 -25.79 9.21 -5.93
N ARG A 240 -27.07 9.20 -5.54
CA ARG A 240 -28.09 8.34 -6.12
C ARG A 240 -28.75 9.04 -7.30
N LYS A 241 -28.73 8.39 -8.47
CA LYS A 241 -29.06 9.02 -9.77
C LYS A 241 -30.52 9.50 -9.87
N ASP A 242 -31.46 8.69 -9.37
CA ASP A 242 -32.90 8.98 -9.41
C ASP A 242 -33.34 10.10 -8.46
N LEU A 243 -32.53 10.41 -7.44
CA LEU A 243 -32.80 11.47 -6.46
C LEU A 243 -31.98 12.75 -6.69
N PHE A 244 -31.06 12.74 -7.66
CA PHE A 244 -30.17 13.87 -7.88
C PHE A 244 -30.88 15.02 -8.59
N LYS A 245 -30.84 16.21 -7.99
CA LYS A 245 -31.33 17.48 -8.56
C LYS A 245 -30.23 18.53 -8.42
N HIS A 246 -29.72 18.97 -9.56
CA HIS A 246 -28.63 19.94 -9.63
C HIS A 246 -28.94 21.20 -8.79
N GLY A 247 -28.04 21.54 -7.87
CA GLY A 247 -28.14 22.73 -7.01
C GLY A 247 -29.16 22.65 -5.88
N GLN A 248 -29.88 21.54 -5.71
CA GLN A 248 -30.93 21.39 -4.69
C GLN A 248 -30.62 20.34 -3.63
N ASN A 249 -29.74 19.39 -3.92
CA ASN A 249 -29.44 18.31 -3.00
C ASN A 249 -28.57 18.81 -1.83
N PRO A 250 -28.89 18.43 -0.58
CA PRO A 250 -28.01 18.68 0.54
C PRO A 250 -26.68 17.95 0.36
N LEU A 251 -25.61 18.54 0.91
CA LEU A 251 -24.24 18.06 0.76
C LEU A 251 -23.64 17.74 2.12
N LEU A 252 -23.04 16.56 2.26
CA LEU A 252 -22.09 16.29 3.36
C LEU A 252 -20.67 16.25 2.78
N VAL A 253 -19.78 17.03 3.39
CA VAL A 253 -18.36 17.13 3.02
C VAL A 253 -17.50 16.47 4.09
N TYR A 254 -16.74 15.45 3.70
CA TYR A 254 -15.81 14.74 4.58
C TYR A 254 -14.35 15.06 4.23
N GLY A 255 -13.46 15.12 5.23
CA GLY A 255 -12.03 15.36 5.04
C GLY A 255 -11.21 15.04 6.30
N TYR A 256 -9.93 14.70 6.11
CA TYR A 256 -8.98 14.35 7.17
C TYR A 256 -7.73 15.21 7.11
N GLY A 257 -6.82 14.94 6.17
CA GLY A 257 -5.71 15.84 5.81
C GLY A 257 -4.53 15.90 6.77
N ALA A 258 -4.21 14.81 7.47
CA ALA A 258 -3.06 14.73 8.39
C ALA A 258 -2.25 13.44 8.17
N TYR A 259 -1.00 13.43 8.63
CA TYR A 259 -0.08 12.25 8.63
C TYR A 259 0.26 11.67 7.25
N GLY A 260 0.11 12.45 6.17
CA GLY A 260 0.26 11.93 4.80
C GLY A 260 -0.85 10.95 4.39
N TYR A 261 -1.89 10.77 5.23
CA TYR A 261 -2.94 9.80 4.99
C TYR A 261 -3.99 10.33 4.00
N GLY A 262 -4.09 9.67 2.85
CA GLY A 262 -5.15 9.91 1.86
C GLY A 262 -6.44 9.16 2.22
N ILE A 263 -7.59 9.85 2.17
CA ILE A 263 -8.91 9.20 2.30
C ILE A 263 -9.30 8.59 0.95
N ASP A 264 -8.90 7.36 0.68
CA ASP A 264 -9.20 6.76 -0.61
C ASP A 264 -10.72 6.58 -0.86
N PRO A 265 -11.18 6.86 -2.10
CA PRO A 265 -12.59 6.73 -2.47
C PRO A 265 -12.98 5.26 -2.59
N SER A 266 -13.42 4.70 -1.48
CA SER A 266 -13.86 3.31 -1.32
C SER A 266 -15.37 3.26 -1.13
N PHE A 267 -15.94 2.06 -1.04
CA PHE A 267 -17.33 1.83 -0.68
C PHE A 267 -17.53 1.95 0.83
N SER A 268 -18.71 2.39 1.26
CA SER A 268 -19.14 2.21 2.64
C SER A 268 -20.65 2.03 2.71
N SER A 269 -21.09 0.93 3.32
CA SER A 269 -22.51 0.60 3.46
C SER A 269 -23.25 1.62 4.34
N SER A 270 -22.58 2.21 5.35
CA SER A 270 -23.20 3.22 6.21
C SER A 270 -23.55 4.51 5.46
N ARG A 271 -22.87 4.82 4.35
CA ARG A 271 -23.23 5.96 3.49
C ARG A 271 -24.55 5.76 2.75
N LEU A 272 -25.01 4.53 2.55
CA LEU A 272 -26.24 4.26 1.82
C LEU A 272 -27.47 4.89 2.50
N SER A 273 -27.50 4.99 3.82
CA SER A 273 -28.61 5.65 4.56
C SER A 273 -28.74 7.13 4.21
N LEU A 274 -27.62 7.82 3.95
CA LEU A 274 -27.59 9.22 3.52
C LEU A 274 -28.02 9.32 2.05
N LEU A 275 -27.48 8.45 1.19
CA LEU A 275 -27.78 8.45 -0.24
C LEU A 275 -29.23 8.03 -0.56
N GLY A 276 -29.85 7.22 0.31
CA GLY A 276 -31.25 6.83 0.20
C GLY A 276 -32.24 7.94 0.57
N SER A 277 -31.79 9.02 1.20
CA SER A 277 -32.63 10.08 1.79
C SER A 277 -32.45 11.45 1.09
N TRP A 278 -32.17 11.47 -0.22
CA TRP A 278 -31.93 12.68 -1.05
C TRP A 278 -30.57 13.38 -0.86
N LEU A 279 -29.66 12.86 -0.03
CA LEU A 279 -28.37 13.50 0.25
C LEU A 279 -27.30 13.17 -0.81
N CYS A 280 -26.54 14.18 -1.22
CA CYS A 280 -25.31 14.03 -2.02
C CYS A 280 -24.11 13.99 -1.07
N LEU A 281 -23.18 13.05 -1.29
CA LEU A 281 -21.97 12.92 -0.48
C LEU A 281 -20.74 13.35 -1.26
N ARG A 282 -19.90 14.13 -0.59
CA ARG A 282 -18.62 14.63 -1.11
C ARG A 282 -17.53 14.23 -0.14
N ASP A 283 -16.63 13.37 -0.59
CA ASP A 283 -15.38 13.09 0.12
C ASP A 283 -14.28 13.96 -0.50
N CYS A 284 -13.75 14.88 0.29
CA CYS A 284 -12.58 15.66 -0.07
C CYS A 284 -11.33 14.90 0.42
N THR A 285 -10.53 14.43 -0.54
CA THR A 285 -9.19 13.94 -0.26
C THR A 285 -8.24 15.12 -0.12
N TYR A 286 -7.76 15.36 1.10
CA TYR A 286 -6.57 16.17 1.35
C TYR A 286 -5.37 15.22 1.44
N SER A 287 -4.69 14.97 0.33
CA SER A 287 -3.32 14.45 0.37
C SER A 287 -2.39 15.64 0.23
N TRP A 288 -1.75 16.05 1.34
CA TRP A 288 -0.65 17.00 1.26
C TRP A 288 0.51 16.29 0.58
N TRP A 289 0.73 16.62 -0.69
CA TRP A 289 1.95 16.28 -1.41
C TRP A 289 3.02 17.26 -0.90
N TRP A 290 3.89 16.79 0.00
CA TRP A 290 5.08 17.54 0.42
C TRP A 290 6.26 17.18 -0.48
#